data_AF-A0AAN8C5T9-F1
#
_entry.id   AF-A0AAN8C5T9-F1
#
_cell.length_a   1.000
_cell.length_b   1.000
_cell.length_c   1.000
_cell.angle_alpha   90.00
_cell.angle_beta   90.00
_cell.angle_gamma   90.00
#
_symmetry.space_group_name_H-M   'P 1'
#
loop_
_entity.id
_entity.type
_entity.pdbx_description
1 polymer ?
#
loop_
_entity_poly.entity_id
_entity_poly.type
_entity_poly.pdbx_seq_one_letter_code
_entity_poly.pdbx_strand_id
1 'polypeptide(L)'
;MLVKVRYGERQKYVKVAETEEGYESYSTFLQKVTEKLGLPLQSELHLTDESGTEVDADVFEELLQAGNLTVKVSTGQSSVVLQNVSHTLLESDLSDTSFSVTNASSSAVSDSSDARIVLERDSGVKRVHADRESAKEMVSDVLQSKLGGEKILQEYATTKTLMDGT
;
A
#
# COMPACT_ATOMS: atom_id res chain seq x y z
N MET A 1 -4.53 -26.73 10.77
CA MET A 1 -5.36 -25.51 10.73
C MET A 1 -5.18 -24.73 9.42
N LEU A 2 -6.16 -23.91 9.02
CA LEU A 2 -6.04 -22.95 7.92
C LEU A 2 -6.01 -21.53 8.48
N VAL A 3 -5.00 -20.75 8.10
CA VAL A 3 -4.85 -19.35 8.46
C VAL A 3 -5.10 -18.49 7.23
N LYS A 4 -5.92 -17.45 7.37
CA LYS A 4 -6.16 -16.50 6.28
C LYS A 4 -5.08 -15.42 6.32
N VAL A 5 -4.31 -15.32 5.23
CA VAL A 5 -3.18 -14.40 5.12
C VAL A 5 -3.48 -13.35 4.07
N ARG A 6 -3.33 -12.07 4.42
CA ARG A 6 -3.52 -10.92 3.52
C ARG A 6 -2.20 -10.21 3.27
N TYR A 7 -1.89 -9.88 2.02
CA TYR A 7 -0.73 -9.08 1.65
C TYR A 7 -1.13 -8.07 0.57
N GLY A 8 -1.23 -6.80 0.96
CA GLY A 8 -1.88 -5.76 0.14
C GLY A 8 -3.31 -6.16 -0.21
N GLU A 9 -3.59 -6.27 -1.51
CA GLU A 9 -4.90 -6.68 -2.05
C GLU A 9 -5.05 -8.20 -2.18
N ARG A 10 -3.96 -8.96 -2.06
CA ARG A 10 -3.96 -10.42 -2.22
C ARG A 10 -4.32 -11.11 -0.91
N GLN A 11 -5.08 -12.20 -1.01
CA GLN A 11 -5.43 -13.04 0.13
C GLN A 11 -5.22 -14.51 -0.23
N LYS A 12 -4.65 -15.29 0.68
CA LYS A 12 -4.46 -16.74 0.52
C LYS A 12 -4.68 -17.44 1.85
N TYR A 13 -5.15 -18.68 1.79
CA TYR A 13 -5.11 -19.58 2.94
C TYR A 13 -3.78 -20.31 2.98
N VAL A 14 -3.16 -20.35 4.16
CA VAL A 14 -1.94 -21.10 4.44
C VAL A 14 -2.27 -22.19 5.45
N LYS A 15 -1.89 -23.43 5.12
CA LYS A 15 -2.11 -24.58 6.00
C LYS A 15 -0.96 -24.66 7.01
N VAL A 16 -1.31 -24.61 8.28
CA VAL A 16 -0.43 -24.88 9.42
C VAL A 16 -0.70 -26.32 9.86
N ALA A 17 0.34 -27.16 9.87
CA ALA A 17 0.20 -28.52 10.39
C ALA A 17 0.21 -28.52 11.92
N GLU A 18 -0.46 -29.51 12.49
CA GLU A 18 -0.44 -29.81 13.92
C GLU A 18 0.46 -31.04 14.09
N THR A 19 1.40 -30.97 15.02
CA THR A 19 2.37 -32.01 15.39
C THR A 19 2.02 -32.54 16.79
N GLU A 20 2.71 -33.60 17.24
CA GLU A 20 2.48 -34.17 18.57
C GLU A 20 2.80 -33.19 19.71
N GLU A 21 3.60 -32.14 19.44
CA GLU A 21 4.02 -31.13 20.42
C GLU A 21 3.25 -29.80 20.30
N GLY A 22 2.31 -29.67 19.36
CA GLY A 22 1.55 -28.42 19.15
C GLY A 22 1.39 -28.06 17.67
N TYR A 23 1.55 -26.78 17.32
CA TYR A 23 1.54 -26.34 15.92
C TYR A 23 2.94 -26.17 15.33
N GLU A 24 3.04 -26.17 13.99
CA GLU A 24 4.27 -25.77 13.31
C GLU A 24 4.75 -24.39 13.79
N SER A 25 6.07 -24.25 13.95
CA SER A 25 6.68 -23.01 14.45
C SER A 25 6.34 -21.79 13.60
N TYR A 26 6.32 -20.62 14.25
CA TYR A 26 6.13 -19.32 13.63
C TYR A 26 7.04 -19.10 12.40
N SER A 27 8.31 -19.46 12.51
CA SER A 27 9.30 -19.33 11.44
C SER A 27 8.95 -20.19 10.21
N THR A 28 8.49 -21.43 10.43
CA THR A 28 8.04 -22.32 9.35
C THR A 28 6.80 -21.76 8.66
N PHE A 29 5.88 -21.19 9.44
CA PHE A 29 4.72 -20.51 8.89
C PHE A 29 5.11 -19.30 8.03
N LEU A 30 6.01 -18.44 8.49
CA LEU A 30 6.51 -17.31 7.72
C LEU A 30 7.16 -17.75 6.40
N GLN A 31 7.92 -18.85 6.41
CA GLN A 31 8.51 -19.41 5.19
C GLN A 31 7.45 -19.89 4.19
N LYS A 32 6.38 -20.54 4.66
CA LYS A 32 5.26 -20.92 3.79
C LYS A 32 4.54 -19.69 3.24
N VAL A 33 4.41 -18.64 4.04
CA VAL A 33 3.80 -17.37 3.61
C VAL A 33 4.65 -16.71 2.52
N THR A 34 5.97 -16.61 2.68
CA THR A 34 6.85 -16.04 1.65
C THR A 34 6.79 -16.82 0.35
N GLU A 35 6.88 -18.15 0.41
CA GLU A 35 6.78 -19.02 -0.77
C GLU A 35 5.41 -18.88 -1.47
N LYS A 36 4.32 -18.90 -0.71
CA LYS A 36 2.95 -18.78 -1.27
C LYS A 36 2.68 -17.40 -1.86
N LEU A 37 3.27 -16.35 -1.31
CA LEU A 37 3.09 -14.97 -1.79
C LEU A 37 4.12 -14.56 -2.85
N GLY A 38 5.17 -15.36 -3.06
CA GLY A 38 6.26 -15.06 -3.98
C GLY A 38 7.15 -13.92 -3.47
N LEU A 39 7.35 -13.83 -2.15
CA LEU A 39 8.21 -12.83 -1.52
C LEU A 39 9.65 -13.34 -1.43
N PRO A 40 10.67 -12.46 -1.52
CA PRO A 40 12.05 -12.83 -1.28
C PRO A 40 12.22 -13.46 0.11
N LEU A 41 12.96 -14.58 0.21
CA LEU A 41 13.19 -15.30 1.48
C LEU A 41 13.88 -14.45 2.55
N GLN A 42 14.58 -13.38 2.15
CA GLN A 42 15.26 -12.44 3.06
C GLN A 42 14.39 -11.24 3.46
N SER A 43 13.10 -11.25 3.12
CA SER A 43 12.18 -10.17 3.51
C SER A 43 11.84 -10.32 4.98
N GLU A 44 12.05 -9.26 5.75
CA GLU A 44 11.55 -9.15 7.11
C GLU A 44 10.02 -9.01 7.05
N LEU A 45 9.31 -10.02 7.54
CA LEU A 45 7.85 -10.07 7.56
C LEU A 45 7.34 -9.72 8.96
N HIS A 46 6.46 -8.74 9.01
CA HIS A 46 5.64 -8.44 10.18
C HIS A 46 4.24 -8.95 9.94
N LEU A 47 3.71 -9.69 10.92
CA LEU A 47 2.33 -10.12 10.94
C LEU A 47 1.55 -9.23 11.88
N THR A 48 0.38 -8.80 11.44
CA THR A 48 -0.60 -8.09 12.26
C THR A 48 -1.94 -8.81 12.14
N ASP A 49 -2.76 -8.74 13.17
CA ASP A 49 -4.15 -9.20 13.09
C ASP A 49 -5.02 -8.22 12.26
N GLU A 50 -6.34 -8.40 12.31
CA GLU A 50 -7.27 -7.46 11.66
C GLU A 50 -7.38 -6.10 12.35
N SER A 51 -7.06 -6.01 13.64
CA SER A 51 -7.04 -4.77 14.41
C SER A 51 -5.77 -3.94 14.17
N GLY A 52 -4.73 -4.55 13.59
CA GLY A 52 -3.40 -3.96 13.40
C GLY A 52 -2.44 -4.25 14.56
N THR A 53 -2.80 -5.15 15.46
CA THR A 53 -1.97 -5.64 16.57
C THR A 53 -0.95 -6.63 16.02
N GLU A 54 0.32 -6.48 16.41
CA GLU A 54 1.40 -7.37 16.00
C GLU A 54 1.21 -8.78 16.55
N VAL A 55 1.51 -9.78 15.71
CA VAL A 55 1.44 -11.20 16.05
C VAL A 55 2.86 -11.75 16.08
N ASP A 56 3.38 -11.91 17.30
CA ASP A 56 4.70 -12.49 17.56
C ASP A 56 4.66 -14.01 17.70
N ALA A 57 5.83 -14.63 17.72
CA ALA A 57 5.99 -16.07 17.89
C ALA A 57 5.35 -16.60 19.19
N ASP A 58 5.42 -15.82 20.27
CA ASP A 58 4.94 -16.21 21.60
C ASP A 58 3.41 -16.31 21.68
N VAL A 59 2.70 -15.53 20.87
CA VAL A 59 1.22 -15.48 20.83
C VAL A 59 0.63 -16.26 19.66
N PHE A 60 1.45 -16.58 18.65
CA PHE A 60 1.00 -17.23 17.42
C PHE A 60 0.26 -18.54 17.66
N GLU A 61 0.78 -19.39 18.53
CA GLU A 61 0.18 -20.69 18.84
C GLU A 61 -1.15 -20.56 19.58
N GLU A 62 -1.25 -19.62 20.52
CA GLU A 62 -2.49 -19.35 21.25
C GLU A 62 -3.60 -18.85 20.30
N LEU A 63 -3.24 -17.95 19.39
CA LEU A 63 -4.15 -17.42 18.38
C LEU A 63 -4.58 -18.48 17.36
N LEU A 64 -3.68 -19.41 17.04
CA LEU A 64 -4.03 -20.59 16.28
C LEU A 64 -5.10 -21.38 17.04
N GLN A 65 -4.84 -21.73 18.29
CA GLN A 65 -5.73 -22.58 19.08
C GLN A 65 -7.12 -21.96 19.32
N ALA A 66 -7.20 -20.62 19.39
CA ALA A 66 -8.46 -19.88 19.47
C ALA A 66 -9.36 -20.07 18.21
N GLY A 67 -8.75 -20.39 17.07
CA GLY A 67 -9.45 -20.60 15.80
C GLY A 67 -9.86 -19.28 15.11
N ASN A 68 -9.86 -19.28 13.79
CA ASN A 68 -10.12 -18.11 12.92
C ASN A 68 -9.03 -17.04 12.86
N LEU A 69 -7.77 -17.44 12.97
CA LEU A 69 -6.65 -16.51 12.77
C LEU A 69 -6.65 -15.93 11.35
N THR A 70 -6.82 -14.60 11.28
CA THR A 70 -6.63 -13.80 10.07
C THR A 70 -5.50 -12.82 10.31
N VAL A 71 -4.44 -12.93 9.50
CA VAL A 71 -3.26 -12.07 9.62
C VAL A 71 -3.02 -11.29 8.34
N LYS A 72 -2.53 -10.07 8.50
CA LYS A 72 -2.00 -9.21 7.46
C LYS A 72 -0.49 -9.20 7.54
N VAL A 73 0.13 -9.47 6.41
CA VAL A 73 1.58 -9.44 6.22
C VAL A 73 1.97 -8.06 5.73
N SER A 74 3.02 -7.50 6.33
CA SER A 74 3.74 -6.32 5.84
C SER A 74 5.23 -6.64 5.79
N THR A 75 5.89 -6.22 4.73
CA THR A 75 7.35 -6.32 4.61
C THR A 75 7.98 -5.05 5.16
N GLY A 76 8.96 -5.16 6.05
CA GLY A 76 9.84 -4.04 6.39
C GLY A 76 10.49 -3.53 5.10
N GLN A 77 10.45 -2.23 4.83
CA GLN A 77 10.96 -1.69 3.56
C GLN A 77 12.47 -1.93 3.45
N SER A 78 12.86 -2.97 2.72
CA SER A 78 14.08 -2.92 1.93
C SER A 78 13.68 -2.40 0.56
N SER A 79 14.12 -1.19 0.22
CA SER A 79 13.86 -0.49 -1.03
C SER A 79 14.54 -1.15 -2.22
N VAL A 80 14.26 -2.44 -2.47
CA VAL A 80 14.71 -3.13 -3.67
C VAL A 80 13.55 -3.14 -4.65
N VAL A 81 13.67 -2.26 -5.63
CA VAL A 81 12.91 -2.22 -6.87
C VAL A 81 12.89 -3.63 -7.48
N LEU A 82 11.82 -4.40 -7.26
CA LEU A 82 11.56 -5.61 -8.05
C LEU A 82 10.72 -5.21 -9.25
N GLN A 83 11.44 -4.74 -10.27
CA GLN A 83 10.98 -4.59 -11.63
C GLN A 83 10.91 -5.98 -12.28
N ASN A 84 9.75 -6.31 -12.86
CA ASN A 84 9.53 -7.29 -13.95
C ASN A 84 9.69 -8.79 -13.57
N VAL A 85 8.87 -9.74 -14.01
CA VAL A 85 8.14 -9.92 -15.27
C VAL A 85 6.93 -10.84 -15.07
N SER A 86 5.77 -10.47 -15.60
CA SER A 86 4.85 -11.38 -16.32
C SER A 86 3.70 -10.54 -16.87
N HIS A 87 4.01 -9.76 -17.91
CA HIS A 87 3.02 -9.24 -18.83
C HIS A 87 2.69 -10.36 -19.81
N THR A 88 1.57 -11.03 -19.62
CA THR A 88 0.95 -11.82 -20.68
C THR A 88 0.24 -10.86 -21.64
N LEU A 89 0.84 -10.74 -22.84
CA LEU A 89 0.25 -10.57 -24.16
C LEU A 89 -1.14 -9.92 -24.25
N LEU A 90 -1.13 -8.70 -24.80
CA LEU A 90 -1.94 -8.21 -25.94
C LEU A 90 -3.26 -8.93 -26.21
N GLU A 91 -4.37 -8.20 -26.19
CA GLU A 91 -5.11 -7.80 -27.39
C GLU A 91 -6.35 -6.98 -27.02
N SER A 92 -6.54 -5.85 -27.72
CA SER A 92 -7.82 -5.36 -28.28
C SER A 92 -8.94 -5.00 -27.29
N ASP A 93 -9.76 -3.97 -27.46
CA ASP A 93 -10.11 -3.17 -28.62
C ASP A 93 -10.80 -1.89 -28.10
N LEU A 94 -10.87 -0.91 -28.96
CA LEU A 94 -11.50 0.39 -28.74
C LEU A 94 -13.00 0.20 -28.47
N SER A 95 -13.55 0.85 -27.44
CA SER A 95 -14.97 1.24 -27.47
C SER A 95 -15.29 2.43 -26.57
N ASP A 96 -15.99 3.32 -27.24
CA ASP A 96 -16.38 4.69 -27.00
C ASP A 96 -17.60 4.80 -26.07
N THR A 97 -17.86 6.00 -25.55
CA THR A 97 -19.15 6.48 -25.00
C THR A 97 -19.69 5.78 -23.72
N SER A 98 -20.32 6.41 -22.73
CA SER A 98 -20.87 7.75 -22.55
C SER A 98 -21.14 7.96 -21.05
N PHE A 99 -20.94 9.18 -20.59
CA PHE A 99 -21.11 9.62 -19.20
C PHE A 99 -22.58 9.99 -18.98
N SER A 100 -23.24 9.32 -18.03
CA SER A 100 -24.52 9.78 -17.50
C SER A 100 -24.26 10.53 -16.19
N VAL A 101 -24.47 11.83 -16.24
CA VAL A 101 -24.53 12.75 -15.11
C VAL A 101 -25.94 12.73 -14.51
N THR A 102 -26.05 12.68 -13.17
CA THR A 102 -27.12 13.27 -12.35
C THR A 102 -26.66 13.15 -10.88
N ASN A 103 -26.22 14.19 -10.16
CA ASN A 103 -26.80 15.47 -9.75
C ASN A 103 -27.74 15.36 -8.53
N ALA A 104 -27.36 16.06 -7.44
CA ALA A 104 -28.16 16.80 -6.44
C ALA A 104 -27.49 16.71 -5.06
N SER A 105 -26.82 17.77 -4.57
CA SER A 105 -27.37 18.87 -3.73
C SER A 105 -27.73 18.36 -2.31
N SER A 106 -27.34 18.96 -1.18
CA SER A 106 -27.17 20.39 -0.84
C SER A 106 -26.74 20.54 0.63
N SER A 107 -25.96 21.59 0.94
CA SER A 107 -26.07 22.49 2.12
C SER A 107 -25.85 21.93 3.55
N ALA A 108 -25.26 22.61 4.54
CA ALA A 108 -24.62 23.91 4.67
C ALA A 108 -24.01 24.03 6.11
N VAL A 109 -23.01 24.91 6.24
CA VAL A 109 -22.62 25.79 7.37
C VAL A 109 -22.15 25.25 8.75
N SER A 110 -20.96 25.76 9.14
CA SER A 110 -20.56 26.31 10.47
C SER A 110 -20.48 25.34 11.66
N ASP A 111 -19.58 25.43 12.64
CA ASP A 111 -18.53 26.35 13.11
C ASP A 111 -17.73 25.55 14.17
N SER A 112 -16.60 26.08 14.64
CA SER A 112 -15.89 25.71 15.87
C SER A 112 -14.72 24.74 15.75
N SER A 113 -13.56 25.34 16.03
CA SER A 113 -12.25 24.78 16.30
C SER A 113 -12.26 23.60 17.28
N ASP A 114 -11.55 22.51 16.97
CA ASP A 114 -10.44 21.96 17.77
C ASP A 114 -9.82 20.74 17.05
N ALA A 115 -8.53 20.50 17.28
CA ALA A 115 -7.68 19.59 16.52
C ALA A 115 -7.97 18.10 16.81
N ARG A 116 -8.36 17.34 15.76
CA ARG A 116 -8.02 15.92 15.59
C ARG A 116 -8.21 15.49 14.13
N ILE A 117 -7.12 15.23 13.41
CA ILE A 117 -7.18 14.59 12.09
C ILE A 117 -7.52 13.11 12.32
N VAL A 118 -8.80 12.77 12.21
CA VAL A 118 -9.25 11.39 12.05
C VAL A 118 -8.98 11.02 10.60
N LEU A 119 -7.94 10.21 10.36
CA LEU A 119 -7.73 9.56 9.08
C LEU A 119 -8.81 8.48 8.92
N GLU A 120 -9.99 8.89 8.42
CA GLU A 120 -10.94 7.96 7.82
C GLU A 120 -10.22 7.25 6.68
N ARG A 121 -9.94 5.97 6.88
CA ARG A 121 -9.43 5.07 5.85
C ARG A 121 -10.59 4.75 4.92
N ASP A 122 -10.95 5.70 4.07
CA ASP A 122 -11.90 5.42 3.01
C ASP A 122 -11.26 4.47 2.00
N SER A 123 -11.82 3.28 1.97
CA SER A 123 -11.48 2.21 1.08
C SER A 123 -11.92 2.57 -0.34
N GLY A 124 -10.97 2.89 -1.21
CA GLY A 124 -11.24 2.95 -2.65
C GLY A 124 -10.92 4.27 -3.34
N VAL A 125 -9.83 4.94 -2.98
CA VAL A 125 -9.35 6.06 -3.79
C VAL A 125 -8.51 5.50 -4.94
N LYS A 126 -9.13 5.41 -6.13
CA LYS A 126 -8.40 5.47 -7.41
C LYS A 126 -7.32 6.52 -7.22
N ARG A 127 -6.01 6.19 -7.26
CA ARG A 127 -4.94 7.20 -7.15
C ARG A 127 -5.26 8.31 -8.16
N VAL A 128 -5.83 9.40 -7.66
CA VAL A 128 -6.57 10.34 -8.49
C VAL A 128 -5.49 11.08 -9.25
N HIS A 129 -5.58 11.11 -10.58
CA HIS A 129 -4.73 12.00 -11.37
C HIS A 129 -4.77 13.46 -10.87
N ALA A 130 -5.82 13.84 -10.13
CA ALA A 130 -5.95 15.10 -9.41
C ALA A 130 -4.83 15.35 -8.40
N ASP A 131 -4.37 14.34 -7.66
CA ASP A 131 -3.29 14.51 -6.66
C ASP A 131 -1.95 14.81 -7.34
N ARG A 132 -1.72 14.27 -8.55
CA ARG A 132 -0.49 14.51 -9.30
C ARG A 132 -0.42 15.94 -9.83
N GLU A 133 -1.49 16.40 -10.48
CA GLU A 133 -1.50 17.76 -11.04
C GLU A 133 -1.55 18.81 -9.90
N SER A 134 -2.28 18.54 -8.82
CA SER A 134 -2.27 19.39 -7.61
C SER A 134 -0.88 19.47 -6.97
N ALA A 135 -0.19 18.34 -6.80
CA ALA A 135 1.17 18.35 -6.25
C ALA A 135 2.16 19.11 -7.16
N LYS A 136 2.02 18.96 -8.49
CA LYS A 136 2.83 19.68 -9.46
C LYS A 136 2.59 21.19 -9.40
N GLU A 137 1.34 21.62 -9.27
CA GLU A 137 0.97 23.03 -9.12
C GLU A 137 1.53 23.61 -7.82
N MET A 138 1.37 22.92 -6.70
CA MET A 138 1.94 23.33 -5.41
C MET A 138 3.46 23.53 -5.48
N VAL A 139 4.18 22.60 -6.11
CA VAL A 139 5.64 22.70 -6.27
C VAL A 139 6.01 23.87 -7.18
N SER A 140 5.26 24.09 -8.26
CA SER A 140 5.48 25.22 -9.17
C SER A 140 5.29 26.56 -8.47
N ASP A 141 4.22 26.73 -7.71
CA ASP A 141 3.92 27.95 -6.95
C ASP A 141 5.01 28.26 -5.92
N VAL A 142 5.46 27.23 -5.18
CA VAL A 142 6.53 27.39 -4.20
C VAL A 142 7.83 27.80 -4.88
N LEU A 143 8.20 27.19 -6.02
CA LEU A 143 9.41 27.56 -6.74
C LEU A 143 9.34 28.98 -7.30
N GLN A 144 8.21 29.41 -7.85
CA GLN A 144 8.02 30.77 -8.33
C GLN A 144 8.07 31.82 -7.21
N SER A 145 7.66 31.46 -5.99
CA SER A 145 7.72 32.35 -4.82
C SER A 145 9.15 32.63 -4.30
N LYS A 146 10.15 31.83 -4.71
CA LYS A 146 11.53 31.90 -4.20
C LYS A 146 12.47 32.51 -5.23
N LEU A 147 13.39 33.37 -4.77
CA LEU A 147 14.48 33.90 -5.59
C LEU A 147 15.36 32.73 -6.07
N GLY A 148 15.39 32.50 -7.38
CA GLY A 148 16.15 31.41 -8.01
C GLY A 148 15.33 30.19 -8.44
N GLY A 149 14.07 30.06 -8.03
CA GLY A 149 13.22 28.94 -8.46
C GLY A 149 12.87 28.97 -9.95
N GLU A 150 12.80 30.15 -10.56
CA GLU A 150 12.64 30.32 -12.02
C GLU A 150 13.78 29.64 -12.80
N LYS A 151 15.02 29.75 -12.31
CA LYS A 151 16.20 29.12 -12.93
C LYS A 151 16.10 27.59 -12.87
N ILE A 152 15.60 27.06 -11.75
CA ILE A 152 15.39 25.61 -11.55
C ILE A 152 14.30 25.10 -12.50
N LEU A 153 13.18 25.81 -12.60
CA LEU A 153 12.09 25.47 -13.52
C LEU A 153 12.56 25.50 -14.98
N GLN A 154 13.37 26.49 -15.36
CA GLN A 154 13.92 26.62 -16.71
C GLN A 154 14.93 25.52 -17.05
N GLU A 155 15.82 25.17 -16.10
CA GLU A 155 16.77 24.07 -16.27
C GLU A 155 16.01 22.76 -16.48
N TYR A 156 15.06 22.45 -15.59
CA TYR A 156 14.26 21.24 -15.70
C TYR A 156 13.43 21.19 -16.99
N ALA A 157 12.91 22.33 -17.46
CA ALA A 157 12.18 22.39 -18.73
C ALA A 157 13.08 21.99 -19.92
N THR A 158 14.36 22.38 -19.87
CA THR A 158 15.35 22.19 -20.95
C THR A 158 15.98 20.80 -20.91
N THR A 159 16.46 20.37 -19.75
CA THR A 159 17.30 19.16 -19.61
C THR A 159 16.51 17.95 -19.10
N LYS A 160 15.28 18.16 -18.59
CA LYS A 160 14.48 17.15 -17.87
C LYS A 160 15.21 16.54 -16.66
N THR A 161 16.24 17.19 -16.18
CA THR A 161 17.03 16.81 -15.00
C THR A 161 17.42 18.08 -14.23
N LEU A 162 17.88 17.94 -12.99
CA LEU A 162 18.45 19.03 -12.19
C LEU A 162 19.83 18.59 -11.74
N MET A 163 20.85 19.42 -11.97
CA MET A 163 22.20 19.17 -11.51
C MET A 163 22.58 20.17 -10.42
N ASP A 164 23.13 19.68 -9.31
CA ASP A 164 23.70 20.56 -8.30
C ASP A 164 25.06 21.10 -8.77
N GLY A 165 25.29 22.38 -8.54
CA GLY A 165 26.55 23.03 -8.89
C GLY A 165 27.55 22.80 -7.77
N THR A 166 28.47 21.85 -7.94
CA THR A 166 29.63 21.64 -7.05
C THR A 166 30.51 22.88 -6.94
#